data_AF-A0A9N9NFH5-F1
#
_entry.id   AF-A0A9N9NFH5-F1
#
_cell.length_a   1.000
_cell.length_b   1.000
_cell.length_c   1.000
_cell.angle_alpha   90.00
_cell.angle_beta   90.00
_cell.angle_gamma   90.00
#
_symmetry.space_group_name_H-M   'P 1'
#
loop_
_entity.id
_entity.type
_entity.pdbx_description
1 polymer ?
#
loop_
_entity_poly.entity_id
_entity_poly.type
_entity_poly.pdbx_seq_one_letter_code
_entity_poly.pdbx_strand_id
1 'polypeptide(L)' 'YSWFLLHRGDLSVLVHPLTKEQVKDHTNRATWLGASVPVDVEWMPPVLNKTPLQYPELGLGYSALTEYLDSNEYSVLEE' A
#
# COMPACT_ATOMS: atom_id res chain seq x y z
N TYR A 1 9.97 -3.95 -5.20
CA TYR A 1 9.85 -4.87 -6.35
C TYR A 1 11.07 -5.76 -6.53
N SER A 2 12.26 -5.19 -6.73
CA SER A 2 13.48 -5.93 -7.10
C SER A 2 13.82 -7.10 -6.18
N TRP A 3 13.69 -6.92 -4.87
CA TRP A 3 14.00 -7.99 -3.91
C TRP A 3 13.12 -9.23 -4.11
N PHE A 4 11.81 -9.07 -4.24
CA PHE A 4 10.88 -10.18 -4.47
C PHE A 4 11.14 -10.92 -5.78
N LEU A 5 11.52 -10.22 -6.85
CA LEU A 5 11.85 -10.87 -8.13
C LEU A 5 13.00 -11.87 -7.99
N LEU A 6 13.96 -11.58 -7.11
CA LEU A 6 15.13 -12.42 -6.89
C LEU A 6 14.92 -13.48 -5.80
N HIS A 7 14.03 -13.24 -4.83
CA HIS A 7 13.97 -14.03 -3.59
C HIS A 7 12.64 -14.75 -3.34
N ARG A 8 11.61 -14.56 -4.17
CA ARG A 8 10.29 -15.20 -3.94
C ARG A 8 10.29 -16.72 -4.10
N GLY A 9 11.34 -17.31 -4.69
CA GLY A 9 11.37 -18.72 -5.05
C GLY A 9 10.16 -19.10 -5.92
N ASP A 10 9.42 -20.11 -5.49
CA ASP A 10 8.23 -20.61 -6.19
C ASP A 10 6.92 -19.95 -5.74
N LEU A 11 6.96 -18.97 -4.84
CA LEU A 11 5.76 -18.33 -4.32
C LEU A 11 5.12 -17.37 -5.34
N SER A 12 3.81 -17.46 -5.52
CA SER A 12 3.02 -16.46 -6.23
C SER A 12 2.69 -15.28 -5.32
N VAL A 13 3.06 -14.07 -5.73
CA VAL A 13 2.85 -12.84 -4.94
C VAL A 13 2.01 -11.85 -5.73
N LEU A 14 0.86 -11.46 -5.18
CA LEU A 14 0.04 -10.37 -5.69
C LEU A 14 0.55 -9.05 -5.08
N VAL A 15 0.81 -8.05 -5.92
CA VAL A 15 1.16 -6.70 -5.49
C VAL A 15 0.14 -5.74 -6.08
N HIS A 16 -0.44 -4.87 -5.26
CA HIS A 16 -1.45 -3.91 -5.66
C HIS A 16 -1.23 -2.54 -5.00
N PRO A 17 -1.76 -1.44 -5.57
CA PRO A 17 -1.79 -0.14 -4.91
C PRO A 17 -2.77 -0.13 -3.74
N LEU A 18 -2.52 0.73 -2.76
CA LEU A 18 -3.38 0.89 -1.59
C LEU A 18 -4.28 2.13 -1.77
N THR A 19 -5.41 1.98 -2.46
CA THR A 19 -6.40 3.06 -2.64
C THR A 19 -7.73 2.69 -1.98
N LYS A 20 -8.74 3.57 -2.13
CA LYS A 20 -10.10 3.24 -1.71
C LYS A 20 -10.77 2.20 -2.61
N GLU A 21 -10.33 2.00 -3.86
CA GLU A 21 -11.00 1.14 -4.86
C GLU A 21 -10.56 -0.33 -4.75
N GLN A 22 -10.95 -1.01 -3.67
CA GLN A 22 -10.46 -2.35 -3.31
C GLN A 22 -10.56 -3.37 -4.45
N VAL A 23 -11.72 -3.50 -5.09
CA VAL A 23 -11.89 -4.51 -6.15
C VAL A 23 -10.99 -4.20 -7.34
N LYS A 24 -10.85 -2.93 -7.73
CA LYS A 24 -9.94 -2.55 -8.84
C LYS A 24 -8.48 -2.74 -8.47
N ASP A 25 -8.13 -2.41 -7.23
CA ASP A 25 -6.77 -2.56 -6.72
C ASP A 25 -6.34 -4.03 -6.75
N HIS A 26 -7.20 -4.96 -6.34
CA HIS A 26 -6.90 -6.41 -6.32
C HIS A 26 -7.10 -7.11 -7.68
N THR A 27 -7.60 -6.41 -8.70
CA THR A 27 -7.84 -6.98 -10.05
C THR A 27 -7.04 -6.23 -11.11
N ASN A 28 -7.61 -5.21 -11.73
CA ASN A 28 -7.05 -4.53 -12.91
C ASN A 28 -5.79 -3.71 -12.60
N ARG A 29 -5.57 -3.32 -11.34
CA ARG A 29 -4.40 -2.54 -10.91
C ARG A 29 -3.39 -3.35 -10.13
N ALA A 30 -3.63 -4.65 -9.95
CA ALA A 30 -2.65 -5.54 -9.37
C ALA A 30 -1.69 -6.07 -10.43
N THR A 31 -0.58 -6.60 -9.97
CA THR A 31 0.29 -7.43 -10.80
C THR A 31 0.77 -8.63 -9.99
N TRP A 32 1.04 -9.72 -10.71
CA TRP A 32 1.51 -10.96 -10.14
C TRP A 32 3.01 -11.11 -10.38
N LEU A 33 3.72 -11.49 -9.32
CA LEU A 33 5.06 -12.03 -9.41
C LEU A 33 4.96 -13.56 -9.32
N GLY A 34 5.16 -14.24 -10.44
CA GLY A 34 4.93 -15.68 -10.58
C GLY A 34 3.59 -16.00 -11.23
N ALA A 35 3.06 -17.19 -10.99
CA ALA A 35 1.79 -17.63 -11.55
C ALA A 35 0.61 -16.91 -10.89
N SER A 36 -0.34 -16.40 -11.67
CA SER A 36 -1.55 -15.78 -11.12
C SER A 36 -2.47 -16.81 -10.49
N VAL A 37 -3.09 -16.46 -9.35
CA VAL A 37 -4.09 -17.27 -8.66
C VAL A 37 -5.44 -16.53 -8.68
N PRO A 38 -6.59 -17.22 -8.83
CA PRO A 38 -7.89 -16.57 -8.74
C PRO A 38 -8.08 -15.88 -7.38
N VAL A 39 -8.53 -14.63 -7.40
CA VAL A 39 -8.88 -13.87 -6.20
C VAL A 39 -10.39 -13.82 -6.10
N ASP A 40 -10.93 -14.25 -4.95
CA ASP A 40 -12.34 -14.07 -4.63
C ASP A 40 -12.60 -12.63 -4.19
N VAL A 41 -13.21 -11.86 -5.08
CA VAL A 41 -13.52 -10.44 -4.86
C VAL A 41 -14.93 -10.21 -4.33
N GLU A 42 -15.77 -11.24 -4.25
CA GLU A 42 -17.17 -11.09 -3.81
C GLU A 42 -17.27 -10.68 -2.34
N TRP A 43 -16.26 -11.06 -1.54
CA TRP A 43 -16.17 -10.71 -0.13
C TRP A 43 -15.63 -9.29 0.14
N MET A 44 -15.15 -8.58 -0.89
CA MET A 44 -14.50 -7.28 -0.74
C MET A 44 -15.51 -6.14 -0.94
N PRO A 45 -15.53 -5.12 -0.05
CA PRO A 45 -16.24 -3.88 -0.32
C PRO A 45 -15.64 -3.21 -1.57
N PRO A 46 -16.43 -2.88 -2.63
CA PRO A 46 -15.86 -2.35 -3.88
C PRO A 46 -15.04 -1.07 -3.70
N VAL A 47 -15.51 -0.17 -2.83
CA VAL A 47 -14.88 1.11 -2.51
C VAL A 47 -15.00 1.39 -1.01
N LEU A 48 -13.91 1.81 -0.36
CA LEU A 48 -13.88 2.24 1.04
C LEU A 48 -14.22 3.73 1.19
N ASN A 49 -14.66 4.11 2.40
CA ASN A 49 -14.96 5.51 2.74
C ASN A 49 -13.70 6.40 2.84
N LYS A 50 -12.54 5.80 3.14
CA LYS A 50 -11.24 6.49 3.23
C LYS A 50 -10.14 5.61 2.67
N THR A 51 -9.05 6.22 2.20
CA THR A 51 -7.85 5.48 1.81
C THR A 51 -7.25 4.80 3.04
N PRO A 52 -7.00 3.48 2.98
CA PRO A 52 -6.38 2.75 4.09
C PRO A 52 -4.89 3.10 4.22
N LEU A 53 -4.36 2.98 5.43
CA LEU A 53 -2.93 3.14 5.73
C LEU A 53 -2.27 1.76 5.78
N GLN A 54 -1.01 1.68 5.34
CA GLN A 54 -0.32 0.38 5.24
C GLN A 54 0.09 -0.19 6.60
N TYR A 55 0.32 0.66 7.61
CA TYR A 55 0.60 0.29 9.01
C TYR A 55 0.19 1.46 9.93
N PRO A 56 -1.10 1.66 10.22
CA PRO A 56 -1.56 2.82 11.00
C PRO A 56 -0.98 2.85 12.43
N GLU A 57 -0.77 1.69 13.04
CA GLU A 57 -0.27 1.53 14.41
C GLU A 57 1.17 2.00 14.61
N LEU A 58 1.98 2.03 13.55
CA LEU A 58 3.38 2.43 13.65
C LEU A 58 3.53 3.96 13.76
N GLY A 59 2.59 4.74 13.21
CA GLY A 59 2.67 6.20 13.22
C GLY A 59 3.90 6.77 12.49
N LEU A 60 4.46 6.03 11.53
CA LEU A 60 5.65 6.41 10.77
C LEU A 60 5.34 6.55 9.26
N GLY A 61 6.17 7.30 8.54
CA GLY A 61 6.05 7.47 7.09
C GLY A 61 4.68 8.00 6.67
N TYR A 62 3.99 7.31 5.76
CA TYR A 62 2.64 7.69 5.31
C TYR A 62 1.55 7.56 6.38
N SER A 63 1.84 6.90 7.50
CA SER A 63 0.96 6.84 8.67
C SER A 63 1.34 7.87 9.74
N ALA A 64 2.35 8.73 9.50
CA ALA A 64 2.78 9.72 10.48
C ALA A 64 1.69 10.76 10.76
N LEU A 65 1.60 11.19 12.01
CA LEU A 65 0.70 12.26 12.42
C LEU A 65 1.18 13.58 11.78
N THR A 66 0.28 14.26 11.08
CA THR A 66 0.55 15.50 10.37
C THR A 66 1.08 16.61 11.28
N GLU A 67 0.72 16.62 12.56
CA GLU A 67 1.24 17.57 13.58
C GLU A 67 2.77 17.55 13.71
N TYR A 68 3.43 16.46 13.32
CA TYR A 68 4.90 16.32 13.37
C TYR A 68 5.61 16.90 12.14
N LEU A 69 4.91 17.03 11.01
CA LEU A 69 5.49 17.57 9.77
C LEU A 69 5.42 19.10 9.76
N ASP A 70 4.35 19.68 10.31
CA ASP A 70 4.19 21.14 10.40
C ASP A 70 5.16 21.80 11.41
N SER A 71 5.66 21.06 12.40
CA SER A 71 6.57 21.60 13.42
C SER A 71 8.06 21.54 13.04
N ASN A 72 8.44 20.65 12.13
CA ASN A 72 9.85 20.43 11.75
C ASN A 72 10.26 21.06 10.40
N GLU A 73 9.32 21.53 9.56
CA GLU A 73 9.69 22.26 8.33
C GLU A 73 10.09 23.73 8.58
N TYR A 74 9.72 24.32 9.73
CA TYR A 74 10.06 25.71 10.04
C TYR A 74 11.42 25.93 10.71
N SER A 75 12.14 24.86 11.10
CA SER A 75 13.44 24.98 11.78
C SER A 75 14.66 24.88 10.86
N VAL A 76 14.47 24.60 9.56
CA VAL A 76 15.58 24.46 8.58
C VAL A 76 15.67 25.66 7.63
N LEU A 77 14.84 26.70 7.82
CA LEU A 77 14.82 27.90 6.98
C LEU A 77 15.40 29.16 7.66
N GLU A 78 16.00 29.01 8.84
CA GLU A 78 16.78 30.07 9.50
C GLU A 78 18.25 29.67 9.65
N GLU A 79 19.01 29.72 8.56
CA GLU A 79 20.48 29.95 8.56
C GLU A 79 20.93 30.64 7.25
#